data_AF-A0A924VT78-F1
#
_entry.id   AF-A0A924VT78-F1
#
_cell.length_a   1.000
_cell.length_b   1.000
_cell.length_c   1.000
_cell.angle_alpha   90.00
_cell.angle_beta   90.00
_cell.angle_gamma   90.00
#
_symmetry.space_group_name_H-M   'P 1'
#
loop_
_entity.id
_entity.type
_entity.pdbx_description
1 polymer ?
#
loop_
_entity_poly.entity_id
_entity_poly.type
_entity_poly.pdbx_seq_one_letter_code
_entity_poly.pdbx_strand_id
1 'polypeptide(L)'
;MGQRTKVLSIVIGAVIAIAGAIVNIVYIFQPWRSCPYDDSPSACGMLPADATVMSIAMLGTLVGLVIVALGLLLRRADANR
;
A
#
# COMPACT_ATOMS: atom_id res chain seq x y z
N MET A 1 -6.46 23.78 8.98
CA MET A 1 -5.37 22.83 9.33
C MET A 1 -4.06 23.58 9.31
N GLY A 2 -3.23 23.48 10.35
CA GLY A 2 -1.89 24.05 10.31
C GLY A 2 -1.01 23.37 9.27
N GLN A 3 0.01 24.07 8.77
CA GLN A 3 0.96 23.54 7.78
C GLN A 3 1.61 22.21 8.24
N ARG A 4 1.87 22.07 9.55
CA ARG A 4 2.36 20.82 10.16
C ARG A 4 1.39 19.65 9.98
N THR A 5 0.09 19.86 10.17
CA THR A 5 -0.93 18.80 10.01
C THR A 5 -1.01 18.31 8.56
N LYS A 6 -0.85 19.21 7.58
CA LYS A 6 -0.87 18.85 6.15
C LYS A 6 0.37 18.07 5.73
N VAL A 7 1.55 18.46 6.22
CA VAL A 7 2.79 17.70 5.97
C VAL A 7 2.68 16.32 6.62
N LEU A 8 2.19 16.26 7.85
CA LEU A 8 2.05 15.02 8.60
C LEU A 8 1.04 14.06 7.94
N SER A 9 -0.07 14.55 7.38
CA SER A 9 -1.01 13.69 6.63
C SER A 9 -0.39 13.14 5.35
N ILE A 10 0.38 13.94 4.60
CA ILE A 10 1.10 13.47 3.40
C ILE A 10 2.10 12.37 3.79
N VAL A 11 2.88 12.57 4.85
CA VAL A 11 3.87 11.60 5.30
C VAL A 11 3.19 10.29 5.74
N ILE A 12 2.13 10.36 6.56
CA ILE A 12 1.39 9.17 6.99
C ILE A 12 0.79 8.43 5.80
N GLY A 13 0.13 9.14 4.88
CA GLY A 13 -0.46 8.53 3.69
C GLY A 13 0.59 7.85 2.82
N ALA A 14 1.77 8.47 2.65
CA ALA A 14 2.86 7.91 1.88
C ALA A 14 3.42 6.63 2.53
N VAL A 15 3.62 6.64 3.85
CA VAL A 15 4.08 5.46 4.60
C VAL A 15 3.08 4.31 4.46
N ILE A 16 1.79 4.57 4.62
CA ILE A 16 0.74 3.55 4.46
C ILE A 16 0.75 3.00 3.02
N ALA A 17 0.83 3.88 2.02
CA ALA A 17 0.84 3.48 0.62
C ALA A 17 2.03 2.58 0.28
N ILE A 18 3.23 2.97 0.70
CA ILE A 18 4.47 2.23 0.48
C ILE A 18 4.45 0.89 1.22
N ALA A 19 4.05 0.87 2.49
CA ALA A 19 3.96 -0.36 3.26
C ALA A 19 2.99 -1.36 2.62
N GLY A 20 1.79 -0.91 2.24
CA GLY A 20 0.81 -1.75 1.54
C GLY A 20 1.34 -2.25 0.18
N ALA A 21 2.05 -1.41 -0.58
CA ALA A 21 2.63 -1.79 -1.87
C ALA A 21 3.70 -2.88 -1.71
N ILE A 22 4.57 -2.75 -0.70
CA ILE A 22 5.57 -3.77 -0.37
C ILE A 22 4.89 -5.09 -0.03
N VAL A 23 3.86 -5.06 0.84
CA VAL A 23 3.12 -6.27 1.21
C VAL A 23 2.47 -6.92 -0.02
N ASN A 24 1.85 -6.15 -0.91
CA ASN A 24 1.28 -6.69 -2.15
C ASN A 24 2.33 -7.38 -3.01
N ILE A 25 3.50 -6.76 -3.22
CA ILE A 25 4.60 -7.37 -3.98
C ILE A 25 5.02 -8.70 -3.34
N VAL A 26 5.25 -8.67 -2.03
CA VAL A 26 5.69 -9.83 -1.25
C VAL A 26 4.67 -10.98 -1.33
N TYR A 27 3.37 -10.69 -1.27
CA TYR A 27 2.30 -11.69 -1.37
C TYR A 27 1.95 -12.12 -2.80
N ILE A 28 2.34 -11.36 -3.83
CA ILE A 28 2.26 -11.81 -5.22
C ILE A 28 3.32 -12.87 -5.50
N PHE A 29 4.55 -12.66 -5.01
CA PHE A 29 5.66 -13.59 -5.24
C PHE A 29 5.68 -14.76 -4.25
N GLN A 30 5.09 -14.57 -3.07
CA GLN A 30 5.00 -15.58 -2.02
C GLN A 30 6.31 -16.34 -1.76
N PRO A 31 7.46 -15.67 -1.54
CA PRO A 31 8.79 -16.32 -1.54
C PRO A 31 8.97 -17.44 -0.50
N TRP A 32 8.09 -17.53 0.49
CA TRP A 32 8.08 -18.61 1.50
C TRP A 32 7.31 -19.86 1.05
N ARG A 33 6.61 -19.84 -0.08
CA ARG A 33 5.81 -20.96 -0.57
C ARG A 33 6.65 -21.91 -1.41
N SER A 34 6.36 -23.19 -1.29
CA SER A 34 6.80 -24.23 -2.20
C SER A 34 5.59 -25.07 -2.60
N CYS A 35 5.56 -25.53 -3.85
CA CYS A 35 4.50 -26.40 -4.36
C CYS A 35 5.11 -27.66 -5.00
N PRO A 36 4.40 -28.80 -4.96
CA PRO A 36 4.94 -30.07 -5.46
C PRO A 36 5.02 -30.15 -6.99
N TYR A 37 4.52 -29.15 -7.71
CA TYR A 37 4.40 -29.14 -9.17
C TYR A 37 5.28 -28.09 -9.85
N ASP A 38 5.97 -27.23 -9.09
CA ASP A 38 6.84 -26.19 -9.63
C ASP A 38 7.90 -25.80 -8.58
N ASP A 39 9.13 -25.55 -9.03
CA ASP A 39 10.22 -25.08 -8.18
C ASP A 39 10.11 -23.57 -7.87
N SER A 40 9.23 -22.85 -8.57
CA SER A 40 9.00 -21.41 -8.41
C SER A 40 7.88 -21.12 -7.40
N PRO A 41 8.16 -20.41 -6.28
CA PRO A 41 7.14 -20.07 -5.28
C PRO A 41 5.93 -19.31 -5.83
N SER A 42 6.14 -18.45 -6.83
CA SER A 42 5.10 -17.62 -7.45
C SER A 42 4.12 -18.40 -8.33
N ALA A 43 4.47 -19.64 -8.72
CA ALA A 43 3.57 -20.51 -9.49
C ALA A 43 2.53 -21.18 -8.59
N CYS A 44 2.72 -21.14 -7.27
CA CYS A 44 1.80 -21.74 -6.33
C CYS A 44 0.49 -20.95 -6.26
N GLY A 45 -0.64 -21.67 -6.25
CA GLY A 45 -1.94 -21.06 -5.99
C GLY A 45 -1.99 -20.34 -4.63
N MET A 46 -2.44 -19.08 -4.62
CA MET A 46 -2.56 -18.28 -3.41
C MET A 46 -3.61 -18.88 -2.46
N LEU A 47 -3.23 -19.12 -1.20
CA LEU A 47 -4.14 -19.59 -0.17
C LEU A 47 -5.15 -18.49 0.20
N PRO A 48 -6.36 -18.84 0.70
CA PRO A 48 -7.37 -17.85 1.08
C PRO A 48 -6.90 -16.86 2.14
N ALA A 49 -6.09 -17.32 3.10
CA ALA A 49 -5.53 -16.46 4.14
C ALA A 49 -4.56 -15.43 3.55
N ASP A 50 -3.66 -15.87 2.65
CA ASP A 50 -2.71 -14.99 1.96
C ASP A 50 -3.44 -13.96 1.09
N ALA A 51 -4.51 -14.37 0.40
CA ALA A 51 -5.37 -13.48 -0.38
C ALA A 51 -6.05 -12.42 0.48
N THR A 52 -6.42 -12.77 1.71
CA THR A 52 -7.00 -11.82 2.67
C THR A 52 -5.98 -10.77 3.08
N VAL A 53 -4.73 -11.17 3.35
CA VAL A 53 -3.66 -10.22 3.70
C VAL A 53 -3.36 -9.28 2.52
N MET A 54 -3.24 -9.84 1.31
CA MET A 54 -3.01 -9.06 0.10
C MET A 54 -4.16 -8.07 -0.15
N SER A 55 -5.42 -8.48 -0.02
CA SER A 55 -6.56 -7.59 -0.23
C SER A 55 -6.62 -6.44 0.79
N ILE A 56 -6.33 -6.70 2.07
CA ILE A 56 -6.20 -5.65 3.09
C ILE A 56 -5.05 -4.69 2.73
N ALA A 57 -3.91 -5.22 2.31
CA ALA A 57 -2.76 -4.41 1.90
C ALA A 57 -3.09 -3.53 0.68
N MET A 58 -3.80 -4.08 -0.30
CA MET A 58 -4.27 -3.35 -1.49
C MET A 58 -5.24 -2.22 -1.12
N LEU A 59 -6.21 -2.47 -0.24
CA LEU A 59 -7.08 -1.42 0.28
C LEU A 59 -6.29 -0.35 1.04
N GLY A 60 -5.33 -0.78 1.88
CA GLY A 60 -4.42 0.12 2.59
C GLY A 60 -3.63 1.01 1.63
N THR A 61 -3.09 0.45 0.55
CA THR A 61 -2.38 1.22 -0.49
C THR A 61 -3.28 2.28 -1.11
N LEU A 62 -4.51 1.91 -1.50
CA LEU A 62 -5.46 2.85 -2.09
C LEU A 62 -5.82 3.98 -1.12
N VAL A 63 -6.11 3.65 0.14
CA VAL A 63 -6.39 4.65 1.19
C VAL A 63 -5.20 5.58 1.40
N GLY A 64 -3.97 5.04 1.48
CA GLY A 64 -2.75 5.82 1.59
C GLY A 64 -2.57 6.81 0.43
N LEU A 65 -2.79 6.35 -0.81
CA LEU A 65 -2.73 7.20 -2.01
C LEU A 65 -3.79 8.31 -1.98
N VAL A 66 -5.02 8.02 -1.56
CA VAL A 66 -6.08 9.02 -1.40
C VAL A 66 -5.68 10.08 -0.37
N ILE A 67 -5.12 9.67 0.77
CA ILE A 67 -4.64 10.60 1.81
C ILE A 67 -3.52 11.50 1.27
N VAL A 68 -2.56 10.94 0.53
CA VAL A 68 -1.47 11.72 -0.10
C VAL A 68 -2.05 12.71 -1.10
N ALA A 69 -2.95 12.26 -1.99
CA ALA A 69 -3.56 13.11 -2.99
C ALA A 69 -4.32 14.28 -2.35
N LEU A 70 -5.16 14.01 -1.35
CA LEU A 70 -5.88 15.05 -0.60
C LEU A 70 -4.91 16.00 0.11
N GLY A 71 -3.85 15.49 0.75
CA GLY A 71 -2.83 16.30 1.40
C GLY A 71 -2.12 17.25 0.43
N LEU A 72 -1.77 16.76 -0.77
CA LEU A 72 -1.14 17.55 -1.83
C LEU A 72 -2.08 18.60 -2.41
N LEU A 73 -3.34 18.23 -2.69
CA LEU A 73 -4.36 19.15 -3.20
C LEU A 73 -4.64 20.29 -2.20
N LEU A 74 -4.81 19.95 -0.92
CA LEU A 74 -5.03 20.93 0.15
C LEU A 74 -3.81 21.82 0.39
N ARG A 75 -2.58 21.31 0.20
CA ARG A 75 -1.36 22.13 0.29
C ARG A 75 -1.24 23.11 -0.88
N ARG A 76 -1.59 22.66 -2.09
CA ARG A 76 -1.57 23.49 -3.30
C ARG A 76 -2.62 24.61 -3.25
N ALA A 77 -3.82 24.31 -2.74
CA ALA A 77 -4.89 25.30 -2.58
C ALA A 77 -4.49 26.46 -1.67
N ASP A 78 -3.76 26.18 -0.58
CA ASP A 78 -3.25 27.24 0.31
C ASP A 78 -2.12 28.05 -0.34
N ALA A 79 -1.25 27.41 -1.13
CA ALA A 79 -0.12 28.10 -1.76
C ALA A 79 -0.53 29.03 -2.91
N ASN A 80 -1.76 28.91 -3.41
CA ASN A 80 -2.31 29.71 -4.51
C ASN A 80 -3.26 30.84 -4.01
N ARG A 81 -3.37 31.01 -2.69
CA ARG A 81 -4.06 32.15 -2.04
C ARG A 81 -3.04 33.14 -1.53
#